data_AF-A0A3D9DKC2-F1
#
_entry.id   AF-A0A3D9DKC2-F1
#
_cell.length_a   1.000
_cell.length_b   1.000
_cell.length_c   1.000
_cell.angle_alpha   90.00
_cell.angle_beta   90.00
_cell.angle_gamma   90.00
#
_symmetry.space_group_name_H-M   'P 1'
#
loop_
_entity.id
_entity.type
_entity.pdbx_description
1 polymer ?
#
loop_
_entity_poly.entity_id
_entity_poly.type
_entity_poly.pdbx_seq_one_letter_code
_entity_poly.pdbx_strand_id
1 'polypeptide(L)'
;MDTQNFKGNNWSARKVDQIYIVSVKNGSSIVDTLTDFVKNQNILAGEITGIGAVNEATLRFFRPSDKNYIDKTFNEQMEITNISGNVSEIEGEPVLHLHITLGREDYTALAGHLMDAKIRGAGEFIFYPLNTRVVKIKNEEVGINFYDFEK
;
A
#
# COMPACT_ATOMS: atom_id res chain seq x y z
N MET A 1 17.08 -19.71 12.27
CA MET A 1 16.28 -18.79 11.45
C MET A 1 17.23 -17.74 10.95
N ASP A 2 17.45 -17.71 9.64
CA ASP A 2 18.30 -16.69 9.04
C ASP A 2 17.48 -15.41 8.94
N THR A 3 17.90 -14.38 9.65
CA THR A 3 17.29 -13.06 9.60
C THR A 3 18.24 -12.09 8.91
N GLN A 4 17.71 -11.28 7.99
CA GLN A 4 18.48 -10.24 7.32
C GLN A 4 17.80 -8.89 7.50
N ASN A 5 18.56 -7.87 7.88
CA ASN A 5 18.05 -6.51 8.02
C ASN A 5 18.41 -5.67 6.79
N PHE A 6 17.49 -4.80 6.40
CA PHE A 6 17.59 -3.89 5.28
C PHE A 6 17.22 -2.47 5.71
N LYS A 7 17.72 -1.47 4.99
CA LYS A 7 17.44 -0.07 5.26
C LYS A 7 17.37 0.71 3.94
N GLY A 8 16.27 1.40 3.73
CA GLY A 8 16.12 2.41 2.69
C GLY A 8 16.14 3.83 3.27
N ASN A 9 15.70 4.80 2.49
CA ASN A 9 15.70 6.21 2.89
C ASN A 9 14.69 6.50 4.00
N ASN A 10 13.48 5.94 3.86
CA ASN A 10 12.34 6.19 4.73
C ASN A 10 11.77 4.90 5.37
N TRP A 11 12.48 3.79 5.25
CA TRP A 11 12.05 2.52 5.83
C TRP A 11 13.24 1.70 6.34
N SER A 12 12.98 0.84 7.31
CA SER A 12 13.83 -0.30 7.66
C SER A 12 13.00 -1.57 7.57
N ALA A 13 13.65 -2.69 7.28
CA ALA A 13 12.97 -3.96 7.20
C ALA A 13 13.81 -5.09 7.78
N ARG A 14 13.13 -6.11 8.31
CA ARG A 14 13.73 -7.39 8.65
C ARG A 14 13.05 -8.47 7.83
N LYS A 15 13.84 -9.25 7.10
CA LYS A 15 13.41 -10.47 6.46
C LYS A 15 13.55 -11.63 7.42
N VAL A 16 12.50 -12.44 7.54
CA VAL A 16 12.48 -13.71 8.25
C VAL A 16 11.90 -14.74 7.28
N ASP A 17 12.70 -15.73 6.90
CA ASP A 17 12.40 -16.65 5.80
C ASP A 17 12.07 -15.88 4.50
N GLN A 18 10.82 -15.92 4.03
CA GLN A 18 10.36 -15.17 2.85
C GLN A 18 9.60 -13.89 3.21
N ILE A 19 9.23 -13.70 4.47
CA ILE A 19 8.37 -12.59 4.93
C ILE A 19 9.25 -11.38 5.28
N TYR A 20 8.77 -10.18 4.98
CA TYR A 20 9.39 -8.94 5.44
C TYR A 20 8.51 -8.24 6.48
N ILE A 21 9.13 -7.82 7.58
CA ILE A 21 8.56 -6.89 8.54
C ILE A 21 9.16 -5.53 8.23
N VAL A 22 8.32 -4.55 7.88
CA VAL A 22 8.74 -3.23 7.39
C VAL A 22 8.25 -2.14 8.34
N SER A 23 9.15 -1.25 8.74
CA SER A 23 8.84 -0.06 9.53
C SER A 23 9.05 1.19 8.68
N VAL A 24 8.00 1.99 8.53
CA VAL A 24 8.02 3.28 7.81
C VAL A 24 8.35 4.40 8.78
N LYS A 25 9.24 5.30 8.36
CA LYS A 25 9.69 6.43 9.17
C LYS A 25 8.56 7.42 9.40
N ASN A 26 8.51 7.97 10.61
CA ASN A 26 7.59 9.05 10.96
C ASN A 26 7.76 10.26 10.02
N GLY A 27 6.64 10.82 9.55
CA GLY A 27 6.59 11.95 8.62
C GLY A 27 6.70 11.57 7.13
N SER A 28 6.82 10.29 6.80
CA SER A 28 6.92 9.81 5.42
C SER A 28 5.56 9.45 4.81
N SER A 29 5.46 9.60 3.48
CA SER A 29 4.37 9.04 2.66
C SER A 29 4.43 7.51 2.71
N ILE A 30 3.30 6.86 2.98
CA ILE A 30 3.20 5.41 3.02
C ILE A 30 3.38 4.84 1.61
N VAL A 31 2.65 5.35 0.62
CA VAL A 31 2.63 4.76 -0.72
C VAL A 31 4.00 4.91 -1.39
N ASP A 32 4.63 6.07 -1.28
CA ASP A 32 5.97 6.30 -1.85
C ASP A 32 7.01 5.41 -1.18
N THR A 33 6.99 5.35 0.15
CA THR A 33 7.97 4.57 0.92
C THR A 33 7.85 3.08 0.64
N LEU A 34 6.63 2.55 0.58
CA LEU A 34 6.40 1.14 0.29
C LEU A 34 6.70 0.80 -1.17
N THR A 35 6.45 1.73 -2.10
CA THR A 35 6.85 1.59 -3.50
C THR A 35 8.37 1.50 -3.64
N ASP A 36 9.12 2.38 -2.94
CA ASP A 36 10.57 2.30 -2.87
C ASP A 36 11.04 0.95 -2.29
N PHE A 37 10.41 0.49 -1.21
CA PHE A 37 10.72 -0.81 -0.60
C PHE A 37 10.56 -1.97 -1.59
N VAL A 38 9.39 -2.10 -2.26
CA VAL A 38 9.14 -3.22 -3.19
C VAL A 38 10.09 -3.19 -4.38
N LYS A 39 10.45 -2.00 -4.89
CA LYS A 39 11.45 -1.86 -5.96
C LYS A 39 12.84 -2.28 -5.50
N ASN A 40 13.30 -1.83 -4.33
CA ASN A 40 14.61 -2.19 -3.79
C ASN A 40 14.74 -3.70 -3.52
N GLN A 41 13.65 -4.36 -3.14
CA GLN A 41 13.63 -5.80 -2.86
C GLN A 41 13.24 -6.66 -4.08
N ASN A 42 13.01 -6.05 -5.25
CA ASN A 42 12.55 -6.71 -6.47
C ASN A 42 11.31 -7.59 -6.26
N ILE A 43 10.34 -7.10 -5.48
CA ILE A 43 9.07 -7.81 -5.24
C ILE A 43 8.12 -7.49 -6.39
N LEU A 44 7.84 -8.48 -7.24
CA LEU A 44 6.97 -8.34 -8.42
C LEU A 44 5.50 -8.71 -8.14
N ALA A 45 5.27 -9.52 -7.12
CA ALA A 45 3.95 -9.90 -6.65
C ALA A 45 3.99 -10.17 -5.14
N GLY A 46 2.87 -9.95 -4.46
CA GLY A 46 2.79 -10.21 -3.03
C GLY A 46 1.57 -9.58 -2.38
N GLU A 47 1.39 -9.89 -1.11
CA GLU A 47 0.40 -9.28 -0.23
C GLU A 47 1.11 -8.35 0.76
N ILE A 48 0.42 -7.26 1.11
CA ILE A 48 0.80 -6.37 2.20
C ILE A 48 -0.37 -6.22 3.16
N THR A 49 -0.05 -6.31 4.45
CA THR A 49 -0.93 -5.87 5.53
C THR A 49 -0.17 -4.96 6.50
N GLY A 50 -0.88 -4.12 7.26
CA GLY A 50 -0.22 -3.28 8.26
C GLY A 50 -1.15 -2.40 9.08
N ILE A 51 -0.55 -1.76 10.08
CA ILE A 51 -1.17 -0.85 11.03
C ILE A 51 -0.25 0.36 11.26
N GLY A 52 -0.73 1.36 11.99
CA GLY A 52 0.06 2.55 12.29
C GLY A 52 -0.81 3.76 12.59
N ALA A 53 -0.24 4.95 12.52
CA ALA A 53 -0.95 6.21 12.74
C ALA A 53 -0.53 7.26 11.70
N VAL A 54 -1.49 8.07 11.26
CA VAL A 54 -1.31 9.10 10.23
C VAL A 54 -1.92 10.42 10.67
N ASN A 55 -1.45 11.53 10.11
CA ASN A 55 -2.08 12.84 10.28
C ASN A 55 -2.66 13.43 8.99
N GLU A 56 -2.53 12.70 7.89
CA GLU A 56 -3.05 13.04 6.59
C GLU A 56 -3.31 11.75 5.81
N ALA A 57 -4.47 11.63 5.18
CA ALA A 57 -4.78 10.54 4.26
C ALA A 57 -5.67 11.00 3.12
N THR A 58 -5.35 10.59 1.89
CA THR A 58 -6.20 10.80 0.70
C THR A 58 -6.79 9.47 0.26
N LEU A 59 -8.12 9.41 0.24
CA LEU A 59 -8.88 8.25 -0.23
C LEU A 59 -9.54 8.56 -1.57
N ARG A 60 -9.61 7.56 -2.43
CA ARG A 60 -10.28 7.64 -3.74
C ARG A 60 -11.51 6.75 -3.79
N PHE A 61 -12.57 7.28 -4.37
CA PHE A 61 -13.77 6.54 -4.72
C PHE A 61 -13.95 6.57 -6.23
N PHE A 62 -14.01 5.40 -6.86
CA PHE A 62 -14.35 5.28 -8.27
C PHE A 62 -15.87 5.24 -8.43
N ARG A 63 -16.42 6.11 -9.28
CA ARG A 63 -17.85 6.14 -9.61
C ARG A 63 -18.07 5.44 -10.96
N PRO A 64 -18.59 4.20 -10.99
CA PRO A 64 -18.68 3.44 -12.23
C PRO A 64 -19.64 4.05 -13.28
N SER A 65 -20.66 4.79 -12.83
CA SER A 65 -21.69 5.35 -13.71
C SER A 65 -21.15 6.33 -14.75
N ASP A 66 -20.07 7.03 -14.41
CA ASP A 66 -19.43 8.03 -15.29
C ASP A 66 -17.90 7.87 -15.36
N LYS A 67 -17.38 6.76 -14.81
CA LYS A 67 -15.96 6.41 -14.77
C LYS A 67 -15.06 7.50 -14.17
N ASN A 68 -15.61 8.35 -13.30
CA ASN A 68 -14.86 9.41 -12.64
C ASN A 68 -14.33 8.97 -11.27
N TYR A 69 -13.25 9.60 -10.83
CA TYR A 69 -12.69 9.42 -9.50
C TYR A 69 -13.00 10.63 -8.61
N ILE A 70 -13.32 10.34 -7.36
CA ILE A 70 -13.54 11.35 -6.31
C ILE A 70 -12.48 11.13 -5.26
N ASP A 71 -11.58 12.10 -5.14
CA ASP A 71 -10.54 12.09 -4.11
C ASP A 71 -10.99 12.94 -2.93
N LYS A 72 -10.72 12.45 -1.72
CA LYS A 72 -10.95 13.19 -0.49
C LYS A 72 -9.76 13.05 0.45
N THR A 73 -9.18 14.20 0.81
CA THR A 73 -8.11 14.31 1.78
C THR A 73 -8.67 14.63 3.17
N PHE A 74 -8.20 13.89 4.16
CA PHE A 74 -8.49 14.08 5.58
C PHE A 74 -7.19 14.54 6.26
N ASN A 75 -7.20 15.76 6.80
CA ASN A 75 -6.03 16.40 7.43
C ASN A 75 -6.21 16.39 8.96
N GLU A 76 -6.20 15.20 9.55
CA GLU A 76 -6.43 14.97 10.98
C GLU A 76 -5.69 13.73 11.45
N GLN A 77 -5.43 13.64 12.76
CA GLN A 77 -4.82 12.43 13.35
C GLN A 77 -5.81 11.27 13.27
N MET A 78 -5.35 10.14 12.74
CA MET A 78 -6.13 8.91 12.61
C MET A 78 -5.24 7.70 12.87
N GLU A 79 -5.83 6.66 13.48
CA GLU A 79 -5.21 5.35 13.57
C GLU A 79 -5.50 4.56 12.30
N ILE A 80 -4.47 3.93 11.73
CA ILE A 80 -4.61 2.91 10.71
C ILE A 80 -4.97 1.62 11.42
N THR A 81 -6.26 1.30 11.42
CA THR A 81 -6.75 0.04 11.97
C THR A 81 -6.36 -1.16 11.09
N ASN A 82 -6.28 -0.94 9.78
CA ASN A 82 -5.81 -1.93 8.80
C ASN A 82 -5.48 -1.27 7.45
N ILE A 83 -4.32 -1.62 6.88
CA ILE A 83 -4.05 -1.53 5.44
C ILE A 83 -4.00 -2.95 4.89
N SER A 84 -4.64 -3.18 3.75
CA SER A 84 -4.52 -4.41 2.99
C SER A 84 -4.34 -4.11 1.52
N GLY A 85 -3.49 -4.86 0.85
CA GLY A 85 -3.28 -4.67 -0.57
C GLY A 85 -2.37 -5.71 -1.20
N ASN A 86 -2.03 -5.45 -2.45
CA ASN A 86 -1.18 -6.33 -3.24
C ASN A 86 -0.12 -5.55 -4.02
N VAL A 87 0.94 -6.27 -4.37
CA VAL A 87 1.94 -5.86 -5.36
C VAL A 87 1.62 -6.58 -6.67
N SER A 88 1.74 -5.86 -7.77
CA SER A 88 1.58 -6.37 -9.14
C SER A 88 2.38 -5.50 -10.11
N GLU A 89 2.26 -5.73 -11.41
CA GLU A 89 2.99 -4.98 -12.42
C GLU A 89 2.05 -4.28 -13.42
N ILE A 90 2.40 -3.05 -13.82
CA ILE A 90 1.85 -2.37 -14.99
C ILE A 90 3.03 -1.91 -15.84
N GLU A 91 3.06 -2.30 -17.12
CA GLU A 91 4.09 -1.86 -18.08
C GLU A 91 5.54 -2.10 -17.60
N GLY A 92 5.83 -3.21 -16.93
CA GLY A 92 7.17 -3.50 -16.41
C GLY A 92 7.44 -2.99 -14.99
N GLU A 93 6.59 -2.11 -14.46
CA GLU A 93 6.83 -1.44 -13.18
C GLU A 93 5.96 -2.03 -12.05
N PRO A 94 6.56 -2.34 -10.87
CA PRO A 94 5.80 -2.72 -9.69
C PRO A 94 4.85 -1.60 -9.24
N VAL A 95 3.60 -1.97 -9.00
CA VAL A 95 2.53 -1.09 -8.51
C VAL A 95 1.87 -1.69 -7.28
N LEU A 96 1.53 -0.82 -6.32
CA LEU A 96 0.76 -1.17 -5.14
C LEU A 96 -0.72 -0.86 -5.39
N HIS A 97 -1.60 -1.76 -4.98
CA HIS A 97 -3.04 -1.47 -4.86
C HIS A 97 -3.43 -1.68 -3.41
N LEU A 98 -3.61 -0.55 -2.70
CA LEU A 98 -3.86 -0.53 -1.26
C LEU A 98 -5.27 -0.03 -0.96
N HIS A 99 -5.92 -0.69 -0.02
CA HIS A 99 -7.10 -0.19 0.67
C HIS A 99 -6.76 -0.02 2.15
N ILE A 100 -7.47 0.90 2.80
CA ILE A 100 -7.21 1.29 4.18
C ILE A 100 -8.49 1.47 4.97
N THR A 101 -8.45 1.17 6.26
CA THR A 101 -9.45 1.55 7.25
C THR A 101 -8.79 2.41 8.33
N LEU A 102 -9.33 3.61 8.53
CA LEU A 102 -8.84 4.63 9.46
C LEU A 102 -9.85 4.81 10.60
N GLY A 103 -9.37 4.91 11.83
CA GLY A 103 -10.15 5.30 13.00
C GLY A 103 -9.84 6.75 13.38
N ARG A 104 -10.87 7.58 13.48
CA ARG A 104 -10.76 8.97 13.95
C ARG A 104 -10.76 9.03 15.48
N GLU A 105 -10.50 10.21 16.03
CA GLU A 105 -10.52 10.45 17.49
C GLU A 105 -11.87 10.08 18.14
N ASP A 106 -12.98 10.29 17.42
CA ASP A 106 -14.33 9.93 17.86
C ASP A 106 -14.68 8.44 17.60
N TYR A 107 -13.68 7.63 17.24
CA TYR A 107 -13.79 6.22 16.87
C TYR A 107 -14.64 5.92 15.63
N THR A 108 -15.08 6.94 14.88
CA THR A 108 -15.72 6.71 13.59
C THR A 108 -14.69 6.20 12.57
N ALA A 109 -15.12 5.23 11.77
CA ALA A 109 -14.27 4.60 10.77
C ALA A 109 -14.43 5.27 9.39
N LEU A 110 -13.31 5.49 8.72
CA LEU A 110 -13.25 5.83 7.30
C LEU A 110 -12.60 4.66 6.56
N ALA A 111 -13.06 4.33 5.36
CA ALA A 111 -12.46 3.28 4.55
C ALA A 111 -12.49 3.62 3.07
N GLY A 112 -11.51 3.13 2.31
CA GLY A 112 -11.48 3.34 0.86
C GLY A 112 -10.20 2.87 0.19
N HIS A 113 -10.11 3.17 -1.11
CA HIS A 113 -8.88 3.03 -1.88
C HIS A 113 -7.88 4.09 -1.43
N LEU A 114 -6.69 3.68 -1.01
CA LEU A 114 -5.66 4.59 -0.52
C LEU A 114 -4.90 5.19 -1.70
N MET A 115 -4.94 6.52 -1.82
CA MET A 115 -4.06 7.25 -2.74
C MET A 115 -2.71 7.51 -2.10
N ASP A 116 -2.72 8.06 -0.89
CA ASP A 116 -1.55 8.16 -0.02
C ASP A 116 -1.97 8.50 1.42
N ALA A 117 -1.09 8.28 2.37
CA ALA A 117 -1.21 8.78 3.73
C ALA A 117 0.16 9.05 4.36
N LYS A 118 0.24 10.03 5.26
CA LYS A 118 1.48 10.46 5.89
C LYS A 118 1.57 9.96 7.33
N ILE A 119 2.60 9.19 7.63
CA ILE A 119 2.79 8.64 8.98
C ILE A 119 2.98 9.77 10.00
N ARG A 120 2.25 9.67 11.10
CA ARG A 120 2.40 10.47 12.32
C ARG A 120 2.32 9.54 13.52
N GLY A 121 3.45 8.90 13.82
CA GLY A 121 3.54 7.82 14.80
C GLY A 121 4.34 6.65 14.24
N ALA A 122 3.81 5.44 14.38
CA ALA A 122 4.37 4.22 13.80
C ALA A 122 3.72 3.90 12.45
N GLY A 123 4.44 3.17 11.59
CA GLY A 123 3.91 2.53 10.39
C GLY A 123 4.53 1.15 10.28
N GLU A 124 3.76 0.12 10.58
CA GLU A 124 4.23 -1.26 10.76
C GLU A 124 3.52 -2.18 9.77
N PHE A 125 4.28 -2.78 8.86
CA PHE A 125 3.75 -3.56 7.75
C PHE A 125 4.40 -4.93 7.70
N ILE A 126 3.63 -5.90 7.22
CA ILE A 126 4.08 -7.25 6.91
C ILE A 126 3.86 -7.48 5.42
N PHE A 127 4.92 -7.87 4.73
CA PHE A 127 4.87 -8.27 3.33
C PHE A 127 5.06 -9.77 3.20
N TYR A 128 4.19 -10.38 2.40
CA TYR A 128 4.28 -11.75 1.92
C TYR A 128 4.60 -11.72 0.42
N PRO A 129 5.89 -11.74 0.03
CA PRO A 129 6.27 -11.81 -1.37
C PRO A 129 5.83 -13.15 -1.96
N LEU A 130 5.38 -13.12 -3.21
CA LEU A 130 5.09 -14.31 -4.00
C LEU A 130 6.14 -14.44 -5.09
N ASN A 131 6.68 -15.65 -5.27
CA ASN A 131 7.64 -15.93 -6.34
C ASN A 131 6.94 -16.15 -7.68
N THR A 132 6.26 -15.11 -8.15
CA THR A 132 5.55 -15.06 -9.43
C THR A 132 5.50 -13.61 -9.91
N ARG A 133 5.01 -13.42 -11.13
CA ARG A 133 4.69 -12.12 -11.71
C ARG A 133 3.19 -12.06 -11.93
N VAL A 134 2.59 -10.91 -11.64
CA VAL A 134 1.17 -10.67 -11.87
C VAL A 134 1.01 -9.34 -12.59
N VAL A 135 0.54 -9.37 -13.83
CA VAL A 135 0.37 -8.18 -14.66
C VAL A 135 -1.05 -7.65 -14.49
N LYS A 136 -1.21 -6.32 -14.52
CA LYS A 136 -2.51 -5.68 -14.68
C LYS A 136 -2.64 -4.99 -16.03
N ILE A 137 -3.77 -5.19 -16.69
CA ILE A 137 -4.13 -4.55 -17.96
C ILE A 137 -5.42 -3.75 -17.78
N LYS A 138 -5.48 -2.58 -18.42
CA LYS A 138 -6.66 -1.74 -18.41
C LYS A 138 -7.81 -2.43 -19.14
N ASN A 139 -8.91 -2.62 -18.45
CA ASN A 139 -10.16 -3.00 -19.07
C ASN A 139 -10.87 -1.73 -19.55
N GLU A 140 -11.06 -1.55 -20.87
CA GLU A 140 -11.65 -0.31 -21.42
C GLU A 140 -13.17 -0.18 -21.13
N GLU A 141 -13.87 -1.30 -20.97
CA GLU A 141 -15.29 -1.32 -20.62
C GLU A 141 -15.50 -0.75 -19.22
N VAL A 142 -14.68 -1.16 -18.25
CA VAL A 142 -14.79 -0.74 -16.85
C VAL A 142 -13.99 0.53 -16.56
N GLY A 143 -12.87 0.75 -17.26
CA GLY A 143 -11.97 1.89 -17.09
C GLY A 143 -10.91 1.72 -15.99
N ILE A 144 -10.70 0.50 -15.48
CA ILE A 144 -9.73 0.19 -14.42
C ILE A 144 -8.85 -1.01 -14.79
N ASN A 145 -7.72 -1.14 -14.11
CA ASN A 145 -6.76 -2.21 -14.35
C ASN A 145 -7.15 -3.49 -13.62
N PHE A 146 -7.23 -4.60 -14.34
CA PHE A 146 -7.48 -5.94 -13.80
C PHE A 146 -6.27 -6.82 -13.93
N TYR A 147 -6.16 -7.83 -13.06
CA TYR A 147 -5.18 -8.89 -13.24
C TYR A 147 -5.41 -9.62 -14.57
N ASP A 148 -4.30 -9.88 -15.25
CA ASP A 148 -4.22 -10.75 -16.41
C ASP A 148 -3.13 -11.80 -16.13
N PHE A 149 -3.54 -13.06 -16.04
CA PHE A 149 -2.66 -14.18 -15.72
C PHE A 149 -2.10 -14.87 -16.97
N GLU A 150 -2.50 -14.44 -18.17
CA GLU A 150 -1.98 -14.95 -19.45
C GLU A 150 -0.79 -14.11 -19.97
N LYS A 151 -0.31 -13.14 -19.18
CA LYS A 151 0.68 -12.11 -19.54
C LYS A 151 1.91 -12.08 -18.65
#